data_AF-A0A2H0RF49-F1
#
_entry.id   AF-A0A2H0RF49-F1
#
_cell.length_a   1.000
_cell.length_b   1.000
_cell.length_c   1.000
_cell.angle_alpha   90.00
_cell.angle_beta   90.00
_cell.angle_gamma   90.00
#
_symmetry.space_group_name_H-M   'P 1'
#
loop_
_entity.id
_entity.type
_entity.pdbx_description
1 polymer ?
#
loop_
_entity_poly.entity_id
_entity_poly.type
_entity_poly.pdbx_seq_one_letter_code
_entity_poly.pdbx_strand_id
1 'polypeptide(L)'
;MSIQDWPDRPMSPETERRSDPEREALQERIERVVCGQFDQIKTGSFASELPGIVSLNVLRREQQADQLYVFVRYEYQGGREQGDMRVGGETWTITRKGEILGPVPRALREAGVDRKAIINEILQILERVDGASYYEADISVFPEQDEQEKPAESVAGSKPRGPRAYDSRRLEELRRDPDTITGVIQKGKGFNGYVAFLLAQGEPGAKEVTIILENPWRENAYVEYQTGDRISVTREEFALMSGEQQRAIVSNYITPFLETITTKQEARALGATVRHHVGERWPERFAEERRRHSAPLPKENRPGEDAGAARETEERQGGVS
;
A
#
# COMPACT_ATOMS: atom_id res chain seq x y z
N MET A 1 6.13 11.54 -33.01
CA MET A 1 5.89 12.98 -32.86
C MET A 1 6.76 13.49 -31.73
N SER A 2 7.81 14.21 -32.13
CA SER A 2 8.61 15.10 -31.29
C SER A 2 7.78 16.35 -30.95
N ILE A 3 8.19 17.15 -29.97
CA ILE A 3 7.60 18.44 -29.56
C ILE A 3 7.77 19.53 -30.67
N GLN A 4 7.76 19.16 -31.95
CA GLN A 4 8.01 20.08 -33.07
C GLN A 4 6.88 20.21 -34.09
N ASP A 5 5.73 19.58 -33.89
CA ASP A 5 4.58 19.73 -34.79
C ASP A 5 3.42 20.48 -34.10
N TRP A 6 3.60 21.79 -33.86
CA TRP A 6 2.51 22.75 -33.67
C TRP A 6 2.64 23.85 -34.74
N PRO A 7 1.54 24.38 -35.30
CA PRO A 7 1.58 25.17 -36.52
C PRO A 7 2.20 26.56 -36.27
N ASP A 8 3.10 26.95 -37.17
CA ASP A 8 3.65 28.30 -37.34
C ASP A 8 2.57 29.31 -37.71
N ARG A 9 1.80 29.77 -36.73
CA ARG A 9 1.11 31.05 -36.82
C ARG A 9 1.42 31.87 -35.58
N PRO A 10 1.90 33.12 -35.72
CA PRO A 10 2.03 34.01 -34.59
C PRO A 10 0.63 34.30 -34.04
N MET A 11 0.31 33.69 -32.90
CA MET A 11 -0.89 34.03 -32.15
C MET A 11 -0.69 35.36 -31.41
N SER A 12 -1.74 36.18 -31.40
CA SER A 12 -1.78 37.49 -30.76
C SER A 12 -1.30 37.43 -29.30
N PRO A 13 -0.58 38.47 -28.80
CA PRO A 13 -0.09 38.55 -27.42
C PRO A 13 -1.17 38.46 -26.33
N GLU A 14 -2.45 38.57 -26.71
CA GLU A 14 -3.59 38.50 -25.79
C GLU A 14 -4.03 37.06 -25.43
N THR A 15 -3.35 36.04 -25.96
CA THR A 15 -3.60 34.63 -25.61
C THR A 15 -2.60 34.08 -24.59
N GLU A 16 -1.67 34.89 -24.12
CA GLU A 16 -0.82 34.55 -22.98
C GLU A 16 -1.63 34.73 -21.67
N ARG A 17 -1.68 33.65 -20.88
CA ARG A 17 -2.22 33.60 -19.49
C ARG A 17 -3.73 33.40 -19.32
N ARG A 18 -4.28 32.38 -19.95
CA ARG A 18 -5.15 31.48 -19.19
C ARG A 18 -4.39 30.20 -18.98
N SER A 19 -3.78 30.08 -17.80
CA SER A 19 -3.38 28.77 -17.35
C SER A 19 -4.63 27.90 -17.32
N ASP A 20 -4.56 26.75 -18.00
CA ASP A 20 -5.61 25.76 -17.91
C ASP A 20 -5.53 25.18 -16.48
N PRO A 21 -6.53 25.41 -15.63
CA PRO A 21 -6.49 24.97 -14.22
C PRO A 21 -6.29 23.46 -14.10
N GLU A 22 -6.73 22.68 -15.09
CA GLU A 22 -6.48 21.23 -15.11
C GLU A 22 -5.01 20.89 -15.38
N ARG A 23 -4.34 21.71 -16.20
CA ARG A 23 -2.91 21.55 -16.51
C ARG A 23 -2.05 21.95 -15.32
N GLU A 24 -2.40 23.03 -14.63
CA GLU A 24 -1.72 23.44 -13.39
C GLU A 24 -1.89 22.39 -12.30
N ALA A 25 -3.11 21.90 -12.07
CA ALA A 25 -3.35 20.85 -11.08
C ALA A 25 -2.57 19.55 -11.39
N LEU A 26 -2.48 19.17 -12.66
CA LEU A 26 -1.68 18.01 -13.06
C LEU A 26 -0.18 18.25 -12.85
N GLN A 27 0.32 19.44 -13.17
CA GLN A 27 1.72 19.81 -12.99
C GLN A 27 2.10 19.81 -11.50
N GLU A 28 1.27 20.43 -10.64
CA GLU A 28 1.46 20.40 -9.18
C GLU A 28 1.49 18.96 -8.65
N ARG A 29 0.61 18.10 -9.16
CA ARG A 29 0.58 16.68 -8.79
C ARG A 29 1.86 15.96 -9.23
N ILE A 30 2.35 16.20 -10.44
CA ILE A 30 3.63 15.65 -10.93
C ILE A 30 4.79 16.10 -10.03
N GLU A 31 4.87 17.39 -9.71
CA GLU A 31 5.94 17.93 -8.88
C GLU A 31 5.95 17.30 -7.49
N ARG A 32 4.78 17.16 -6.88
CA ARG A 32 4.62 16.54 -5.56
C ARG A 32 5.01 15.06 -5.55
N VAL A 33 4.50 14.29 -6.51
CA VAL A 33 4.58 12.81 -6.51
C VAL A 33 5.86 12.30 -7.15
N VAL A 34 6.28 12.93 -8.24
CA VAL A 34 7.45 12.48 -9.00
C VAL A 34 8.69 13.24 -8.56
N CYS A 35 8.71 14.56 -8.68
CA CYS A 35 9.93 15.34 -8.44
C CYS A 35 10.35 15.32 -6.96
N GLY A 36 9.38 15.53 -6.06
CA GLY A 36 9.63 15.59 -4.61
C GLY A 36 10.00 14.24 -3.97
N GLN A 37 9.59 13.12 -4.58
CA GLN A 37 9.72 11.78 -4.00
C GLN A 37 10.40 10.77 -4.94
N PHE A 38 11.09 11.24 -5.99
CA PHE A 38 11.56 10.38 -7.08
C PHE A 38 12.34 9.16 -6.60
N ASP A 39 13.27 9.35 -5.66
CA ASP A 39 14.14 8.28 -5.16
C ASP A 39 13.44 7.31 -4.22
N GLN A 40 12.29 7.70 -3.68
CA GLN A 40 11.50 6.89 -2.77
C GLN A 40 10.49 6.01 -3.52
N ILE A 41 10.18 6.32 -4.79
CA ILE A 41 9.22 5.55 -5.62
C ILE A 41 9.61 4.06 -5.66
N LYS A 42 8.67 3.21 -5.22
CA LYS A 42 8.81 1.76 -5.18
C LYS A 42 8.59 1.11 -6.54
N THR A 43 9.37 0.05 -6.79
CA THR A 43 9.21 -0.81 -7.97
C THR A 43 8.22 -1.94 -7.68
N GLY A 44 7.48 -2.38 -8.68
CA GLY A 44 6.39 -3.32 -8.44
C GLY A 44 5.48 -3.53 -9.64
N SER A 45 4.64 -4.56 -9.56
CA SER A 45 3.51 -4.76 -10.47
C SER A 45 2.23 -4.35 -9.77
N PHE A 46 1.45 -3.45 -10.35
CA PHE A 46 0.23 -2.92 -9.76
C PHE A 46 -0.95 -3.07 -10.71
N ALA A 47 -2.10 -3.48 -10.18
CA ALA A 47 -3.33 -3.60 -10.93
C ALA A 47 -3.80 -2.21 -11.36
N SER A 48 -4.32 -2.10 -12.59
CA SER A 48 -4.87 -0.85 -13.10
C SER A 48 -6.39 -0.83 -12.99
N GLU A 49 -6.94 0.36 -12.78
CA GLU A 49 -8.37 0.65 -12.81
C GLU A 49 -8.85 1.09 -14.20
N LEU A 50 -7.92 1.36 -15.12
CA LEU A 50 -8.26 1.80 -16.47
C LEU A 50 -8.75 0.63 -17.34
N PRO A 51 -9.78 0.85 -18.17
CA PRO A 51 -10.32 -0.20 -19.02
C PRO A 51 -9.27 -0.71 -20.00
N GLY A 52 -9.15 -2.04 -20.10
CA GLY A 52 -8.21 -2.70 -21.01
C GLY A 52 -6.76 -2.73 -20.54
N ILE A 53 -6.38 -2.05 -19.44
CA ILE A 53 -5.06 -2.17 -18.83
C ILE A 53 -5.11 -3.22 -17.74
N VAL A 54 -4.26 -4.25 -17.85
CA VAL A 54 -4.15 -5.33 -16.87
C VAL A 54 -3.31 -4.89 -15.67
N SER A 55 -2.17 -4.25 -15.94
CA SER A 55 -1.22 -3.88 -14.89
C SER A 55 -0.25 -2.79 -15.34
N LEU A 56 0.23 -2.01 -14.39
CA LEU A 56 1.38 -1.10 -14.52
C LEU A 56 2.56 -1.67 -13.74
N ASN A 57 3.68 -1.92 -14.42
CA ASN A 57 4.89 -2.43 -13.78
C ASN A 57 5.93 -1.33 -13.67
N VAL A 58 6.15 -0.79 -12.48
CA VAL A 58 7.15 0.23 -12.18
C VAL A 58 8.51 -0.44 -11.98
N LEU A 59 9.52 -0.01 -12.73
CA LEU A 59 10.85 -0.60 -12.78
C LEU A 59 11.89 0.52 -12.66
N ARG A 60 12.89 0.29 -11.82
CA ARG A 60 14.11 1.10 -11.76
C ARG A 60 15.26 0.28 -12.32
N ARG A 61 16.02 0.84 -13.27
CA ARG A 61 17.23 0.20 -13.79
C ARG A 61 18.44 0.80 -13.07
N GLU A 62 19.32 -0.04 -12.53
CA GLU A 62 20.49 0.40 -11.76
C GLU A 62 21.40 1.37 -12.54
N GLN A 63 21.47 1.22 -13.87
CA GLN A 63 22.31 2.04 -14.74
C GLN A 63 21.69 3.39 -15.13
N GLN A 64 20.44 3.67 -14.73
CA GLN A 64 19.69 4.88 -15.12
C GLN A 64 18.98 5.48 -13.92
N ALA A 65 19.77 6.02 -12.98
CA ALA A 65 19.29 6.56 -11.71
C ALA A 65 18.26 7.69 -11.86
N ASP A 66 18.27 8.42 -12.98
CA ASP A 66 17.38 9.57 -13.23
C ASP A 66 16.06 9.21 -13.95
N GLN A 67 15.81 7.91 -14.18
CA GLN A 67 14.63 7.44 -14.90
C GLN A 67 13.98 6.23 -14.25
N LEU A 68 12.66 6.21 -14.28
CA LEU A 68 11.82 5.06 -13.99
C LEU A 68 11.12 4.62 -15.26
N TYR A 69 10.88 3.32 -15.38
CA TYR A 69 10.13 2.73 -16.47
C TYR A 69 8.82 2.18 -15.96
N VAL A 70 7.72 2.47 -16.65
CA VAL A 70 6.42 1.88 -16.38
C VAL A 70 6.02 1.04 -17.58
N PHE A 71 6.04 -0.28 -17.42
CA PHE A 71 5.55 -1.20 -18.44
C PHE A 71 4.04 -1.39 -18.29
N VAL A 72 3.29 -0.77 -19.21
CA VAL A 72 1.83 -0.81 -19.31
C VAL A 72 1.44 -2.09 -20.02
N ARG A 73 0.85 -3.04 -19.31
CA ARG A 73 0.37 -4.30 -19.86
C ARG A 73 -1.13 -4.20 -20.11
N TYR A 74 -1.59 -4.48 -21.32
CA TYR A 74 -2.98 -4.27 -21.74
C TYR A 74 -3.52 -5.42 -22.57
N GLU A 75 -4.84 -5.60 -22.58
CA GLU A 75 -5.51 -6.60 -23.39
C GLU A 75 -5.95 -6.00 -24.74
N TYR A 76 -5.93 -6.82 -25.78
CA TYR A 76 -6.41 -6.46 -27.10
C TYR A 76 -6.94 -7.68 -27.85
N GLN A 77 -7.92 -7.48 -28.72
CA GLN A 77 -8.41 -8.53 -29.61
C GLN A 77 -7.43 -8.69 -30.78
N GLY A 78 -6.85 -9.88 -30.93
CA GLY A 78 -5.74 -10.07 -31.87
C GLY A 78 -5.58 -11.46 -32.47
N GLY A 79 -6.62 -12.30 -32.44
CA GLY A 79 -6.63 -13.64 -33.02
C GLY A 79 -7.37 -13.75 -34.36
N ARG A 80 -7.20 -14.91 -35.02
CA ARG A 80 -8.00 -15.27 -36.22
C ARG A 80 -9.44 -15.67 -35.85
N GLU A 81 -9.66 -16.05 -34.59
CA GLU A 81 -10.97 -16.37 -34.05
C GLU A 81 -11.55 -15.17 -33.31
N GLN A 82 -12.84 -14.94 -33.53
CA GLN A 82 -13.60 -13.85 -32.93
C GLN A 82 -13.72 -14.14 -31.42
N GLY A 83 -13.04 -13.35 -30.58
CA GLY A 83 -13.04 -13.52 -29.12
C GLY A 83 -11.67 -13.83 -28.49
N ASP A 84 -10.62 -14.06 -29.28
CA ASP A 84 -9.27 -14.28 -28.76
C ASP A 84 -8.66 -13.00 -28.17
N MET A 85 -8.69 -12.90 -26.84
CA MET A 85 -8.02 -11.86 -26.07
C MET A 85 -6.52 -12.14 -25.97
N ARG A 86 -5.70 -11.18 -26.40
CA ARG A 86 -4.24 -11.21 -26.30
C ARG A 86 -3.75 -10.12 -25.35
N VAL A 87 -2.51 -10.27 -24.89
CA VAL A 87 -1.88 -9.31 -23.98
C VAL A 87 -0.71 -8.64 -24.68
N GLY A 88 -0.77 -7.32 -24.80
CA GLY A 88 0.27 -6.44 -25.32
C GLY A 88 0.99 -5.70 -24.20
N GLY A 89 2.02 -4.95 -24.56
CA GLY A 89 2.68 -4.08 -23.60
C GLY A 89 3.43 -2.93 -24.25
N GLU A 90 3.44 -1.78 -23.58
CA GLU A 90 4.18 -0.59 -23.98
C GLU A 90 4.97 -0.06 -22.78
N THR A 91 6.13 0.53 -23.04
CA THR A 91 6.96 1.13 -21.98
C THR A 91 6.80 2.63 -21.97
N TRP A 92 6.51 3.16 -20.79
CA TRP A 92 6.52 4.57 -20.46
C TRP A 92 7.74 4.89 -19.60
N THR A 93 8.23 6.12 -19.71
CA THR A 93 9.38 6.62 -18.96
C THR A 93 8.94 7.79 -18.10
N ILE A 94 9.33 7.77 -16.83
CA ILE A 94 9.19 8.88 -15.90
C ILE A 94 10.58 9.40 -15.58
N THR A 95 10.85 10.66 -15.87
CA THR A 95 12.13 11.29 -15.53
C THR A 95 12.09 11.92 -14.15
N ARG A 96 13.25 12.08 -13.52
CA ARG A 96 13.39 12.80 -12.25
C ARG A 96 12.85 14.24 -12.29
N LYS A 97 12.77 14.84 -13.48
CA LYS A 97 12.22 16.19 -13.71
C LYS A 97 10.69 16.22 -13.84
N GLY A 98 10.02 15.07 -13.70
CA GLY A 98 8.56 14.98 -13.79
C GLY A 98 8.02 14.71 -15.19
N GLU A 99 8.86 14.47 -16.19
CA GLU A 99 8.36 14.16 -17.53
C GLU A 99 7.86 12.72 -17.59
N ILE A 100 6.61 12.53 -18.03
CA ILE A 100 5.99 11.22 -18.20
C ILE A 100 5.72 11.00 -19.70
N LEU A 101 6.49 10.09 -20.30
CA LEU A 101 6.57 9.88 -21.75
C LEU A 101 6.30 8.44 -22.14
N GLY A 102 5.35 8.21 -23.04
CA GLY A 102 5.14 6.89 -23.63
C GLY A 102 4.06 6.91 -24.72
N PRO A 103 3.99 5.84 -25.53
CA PRO A 103 2.96 5.69 -26.55
C PRO A 103 1.65 5.22 -25.92
N VAL A 104 0.53 5.69 -26.46
CA VAL A 104 -0.79 5.08 -26.20
C VAL A 104 -1.02 4.02 -27.28
N PRO A 105 -1.20 2.74 -26.94
CA PRO A 105 -1.61 1.71 -27.91
C PRO A 105 -2.91 2.05 -28.63
N ARG A 106 -3.07 1.58 -29.86
CA ARG A 106 -4.32 1.73 -30.62
C ARG A 106 -5.51 1.09 -29.91
N ALA A 107 -5.34 -0.12 -29.37
CA ALA A 107 -6.38 -0.83 -28.64
C ALA A 107 -6.91 -0.05 -27.43
N LEU A 108 -6.02 0.61 -26.69
CA LEU A 108 -6.41 1.46 -25.56
C LEU A 108 -7.13 2.73 -26.00
N ARG A 109 -6.69 3.36 -27.10
CA ARG A 109 -7.43 4.51 -27.68
C ARG A 109 -8.84 4.14 -28.11
N GLU A 110 -9.02 2.98 -28.72
CA GLU A 110 -10.33 2.47 -29.13
C GLU A 110 -11.24 2.18 -27.92
N ALA A 111 -10.65 1.83 -26.76
CA ALA A 111 -11.34 1.72 -25.48
C ALA A 111 -11.56 3.08 -24.75
N GLY A 112 -11.26 4.22 -25.41
CA GLY A 112 -11.45 5.55 -24.83
C GLY A 112 -10.36 5.98 -23.83
N VAL A 113 -9.26 5.24 -23.73
CA VAL A 113 -8.13 5.59 -22.86
C VAL A 113 -7.16 6.49 -23.61
N ASP A 114 -7.01 7.72 -23.12
CA ASP A 114 -6.07 8.71 -23.68
C ASP A 114 -4.76 8.79 -22.89
N ARG A 115 -3.86 9.69 -23.33
CA ARG A 115 -2.56 9.90 -22.68
C ARG A 115 -2.71 10.44 -21.25
N LYS A 116 -3.67 11.34 -21.02
CA LYS A 116 -3.90 12.00 -19.72
C LYS A 116 -4.41 10.99 -18.70
N ALA A 117 -5.30 10.08 -19.12
CA ALA A 117 -5.79 8.99 -18.30
C ALA A 117 -4.65 8.08 -17.81
N ILE A 118 -3.75 7.65 -18.71
CA ILE A 118 -2.60 6.82 -18.32
C ILE A 118 -1.66 7.55 -17.36
N ILE A 119 -1.39 8.83 -17.60
CA ILE A 119 -0.57 9.66 -16.68
C ILE A 119 -1.22 9.72 -15.30
N ASN A 120 -2.52 10.01 -15.25
CA ASN A 120 -3.25 10.11 -13.98
C ASN A 120 -3.24 8.78 -13.22
N GLU A 121 -3.42 7.66 -13.92
CA GLU A 121 -3.36 6.33 -13.34
C GLU A 121 -1.97 6.02 -12.76
N ILE A 122 -0.90 6.33 -13.50
CA ILE A 122 0.48 6.19 -13.02
C ILE A 122 0.66 7.02 -11.73
N LEU A 123 0.31 8.30 -11.76
CA LEU A 123 0.45 9.18 -10.59
C LEU A 123 -0.37 8.70 -9.40
N GLN A 124 -1.58 8.20 -9.64
CA GLN A 124 -2.46 7.65 -8.59
C GLN A 124 -1.87 6.41 -7.93
N ILE A 125 -1.30 5.49 -8.71
CA ILE A 125 -0.60 4.32 -8.15
C ILE A 125 0.62 4.77 -7.33
N LEU A 126 1.42 5.70 -7.85
CA LEU A 126 2.61 6.19 -7.15
C LEU A 126 2.25 6.89 -5.81
N GLU A 127 1.16 7.64 -5.76
CA GLU A 127 0.66 8.27 -4.53
C GLU A 127 0.19 7.26 -3.49
N ARG A 128 -0.49 6.21 -3.93
CA ARG A 128 -1.02 5.17 -3.03
C ARG A 128 0.09 4.33 -2.43
N VAL A 129 1.12 4.03 -3.22
CA VAL A 129 2.27 3.22 -2.84
C VAL A 129 3.42 4.09 -2.29
N ASP A 130 3.05 5.21 -1.66
CA ASP A 130 3.91 6.21 -1.02
C ASP A 130 5.19 5.60 -0.42
N GLY A 131 6.28 5.70 -1.17
CA GLY A 131 7.50 4.94 -0.89
C GLY A 131 8.22 5.35 0.39
N ALA A 132 7.94 6.54 0.92
CA ALA A 132 8.43 6.99 2.22
C ALA A 132 7.89 6.12 3.36
N SER A 133 6.70 5.54 3.18
CA SER A 133 6.03 4.70 4.16
C SER A 133 6.47 3.23 4.09
N TYR A 134 7.33 2.84 3.14
CA TYR A 134 7.72 1.45 2.91
C TYR A 134 9.23 1.18 3.01
N TYR A 135 9.60 0.20 3.83
CA TYR A 135 10.95 -0.31 3.98
C TYR A 135 11.15 -1.64 3.23
N GLU A 136 12.33 -1.83 2.63
CA GLU A 136 12.69 -3.08 1.94
C GLU A 136 13.51 -3.99 2.84
N ALA A 137 13.02 -5.19 3.12
CA ALA A 137 13.70 -6.20 3.93
C ALA A 137 14.00 -7.47 3.11
N ASP A 138 15.18 -8.06 3.31
CA ASP A 138 15.58 -9.30 2.64
C ASP A 138 15.10 -10.54 3.40
N ILE A 139 13.77 -10.67 3.53
CA ILE A 139 13.14 -11.74 4.32
C ILE A 139 11.98 -12.31 3.49
N SER A 140 12.02 -13.63 3.25
CA SER A 140 10.91 -14.34 2.60
C SER A 140 9.89 -14.74 3.66
N VAL A 141 8.64 -14.29 3.51
CA VAL A 141 7.56 -14.58 4.46
C VAL A 141 6.59 -15.57 3.82
N PHE A 142 6.39 -16.73 4.46
CA PHE A 142 5.52 -17.82 3.99
C PHE A 142 5.79 -18.22 2.52
N PRO A 143 6.78 -19.11 2.25
CA PRO A 143 7.04 -19.55 0.88
C PRO A 143 5.76 -20.09 0.23
N GLU A 144 5.54 -19.80 -1.05
CA GLU A 144 4.31 -20.16 -1.81
C GLU A 144 3.87 -21.62 -1.68
N GLN A 145 4.82 -22.51 -1.32
CA GLN A 145 4.68 -23.96 -1.22
C GLN A 145 4.06 -24.45 0.09
N ASP A 146 4.13 -23.68 1.18
CA ASP A 146 3.60 -24.09 2.50
C ASP A 146 2.08 -23.86 2.66
N GLU A 147 1.45 -23.30 1.63
CA GLU A 147 0.00 -23.11 1.59
C GLU A 147 -0.66 -24.31 0.89
N GLN A 148 -1.08 -25.30 1.68
CA GLN A 148 -1.94 -26.41 1.27
C GLN A 148 -3.29 -25.89 0.77
N GLU A 149 -3.32 -25.47 -0.49
CA GLU A 149 -4.42 -25.61 -1.43
C GLU A 149 -3.88 -25.15 -2.78
N LYS A 150 -3.63 -26.10 -3.67
CA LYS A 150 -3.40 -25.77 -5.08
C LYS A 150 -4.66 -25.04 -5.55
N PRO A 151 -4.54 -23.85 -6.17
CA PRO A 151 -5.63 -23.36 -6.99
C PRO A 151 -6.00 -24.47 -7.97
N ALA A 152 -7.28 -24.75 -8.13
CA ALA A 152 -7.80 -25.76 -9.06
C ALA A 152 -6.98 -25.74 -10.36
N GLU A 153 -6.51 -26.92 -10.78
CA GLU A 153 -5.60 -27.10 -11.91
C GLU A 153 -6.03 -26.22 -13.08
N SER A 154 -5.18 -25.24 -13.41
CA SER A 154 -5.36 -24.48 -14.64
C SER A 154 -5.34 -25.48 -15.80
N VAL A 155 -6.39 -25.49 -16.61
CA VAL A 155 -6.55 -26.31 -17.81
C VAL A 155 -5.21 -26.39 -18.56
N ALA A 156 -4.79 -27.62 -18.88
CA ALA A 156 -3.54 -27.90 -19.57
C ALA A 156 -3.40 -27.02 -20.82
N GLY A 157 -2.39 -26.15 -20.83
CA GLY A 157 -2.16 -25.15 -21.89
C GLY A 157 -2.14 -23.69 -21.40
N SER A 158 -2.55 -23.44 -20.15
CA SER A 158 -2.45 -22.12 -19.53
C SER A 158 -0.97 -21.79 -19.26
N LYS A 159 -0.37 -20.89 -20.07
CA LYS A 159 0.93 -20.29 -19.76
C LYS A 159 0.92 -19.75 -18.32
N PRO A 160 2.06 -19.78 -17.59
CA PRO A 160 2.12 -19.22 -16.25
C PRO A 160 1.54 -17.80 -16.29
N ARG A 161 0.48 -17.56 -15.51
CA ARG A 161 -0.02 -16.21 -15.25
C ARG A 161 1.22 -15.41 -14.85
N GLY A 162 1.57 -14.39 -15.63
CA GLY A 162 2.69 -13.50 -15.29
C GLY A 162 2.56 -12.94 -13.86
N PRO A 163 3.58 -12.24 -13.34
CA PRO A 163 3.56 -11.73 -11.97
C PRO A 163 2.21 -11.08 -11.66
N ARG A 164 1.56 -11.52 -10.56
CA ARG A 164 0.24 -11.04 -10.16
C ARG A 164 0.40 -9.58 -9.71
N ALA A 165 -0.39 -8.69 -10.29
CA ALA A 165 -0.32 -7.27 -9.97
C ALA A 165 -0.98 -6.99 -8.60
N TYR A 166 -0.38 -6.14 -7.78
CA TYR A 166 -0.92 -5.74 -6.47
C TYR A 166 -2.02 -4.71 -6.61
N ASP A 167 -3.04 -4.80 -5.77
CA ASP A 167 -4.03 -3.74 -5.63
C ASP A 167 -3.46 -2.59 -4.78
N SER A 168 -3.20 -1.45 -5.43
CA SER A 168 -2.67 -0.24 -4.78
C SER A 168 -3.62 0.36 -3.73
N ARG A 169 -4.94 0.14 -3.84
CA ARG A 169 -5.92 0.64 -2.86
C ARG A 169 -5.74 0.00 -1.50
N ARG A 170 -5.36 -1.27 -1.47
CA ARG A 170 -5.16 -2.01 -0.21
C ARG A 170 -4.00 -1.46 0.59
N LEU A 171 -2.89 -1.22 -0.11
CA LEU A 171 -1.71 -0.56 0.44
C LEU A 171 -2.03 0.83 1.00
N GLU A 172 -2.86 1.60 0.27
CA GLU A 172 -3.33 2.89 0.72
C GLU A 172 -4.15 2.80 2.02
N GLU A 173 -5.08 1.85 2.13
CA GLU A 173 -5.92 1.68 3.33
C GLU A 173 -5.11 1.30 4.57
N LEU A 174 -4.18 0.36 4.46
CA LEU A 174 -3.29 -0.03 5.56
C LEU A 174 -2.46 1.15 6.08
N ARG A 175 -2.00 1.98 5.13
CA ARG A 175 -1.22 3.19 5.42
C ARG A 175 -2.08 4.31 6.02
N ARG A 176 -3.39 4.32 5.80
CA ARG A 176 -4.30 5.34 6.38
C ARG A 176 -4.58 5.11 7.87
N ASP A 177 -4.32 3.91 8.38
CA ASP A 177 -4.41 3.65 9.81
C ASP A 177 -3.39 4.51 10.58
N PRO A 178 -3.82 5.35 11.54
CA PRO A 178 -2.95 6.25 12.28
C PRO A 178 -1.91 5.52 13.15
N ASP A 179 -2.15 4.24 13.47
CA ASP A 179 -1.21 3.44 14.24
C ASP A 179 -0.07 2.88 13.36
N THR A 180 -0.22 2.90 12.03
CA THR A 180 0.79 2.36 11.11
C THR A 180 2.03 3.24 11.06
N ILE A 181 3.16 2.70 11.52
CA ILE A 181 4.48 3.33 11.42
C ILE A 181 5.07 3.14 10.02
N THR A 182 5.11 1.89 9.54
CA THR A 182 5.75 1.56 8.26
C THR A 182 5.24 0.23 7.69
N GLY A 183 5.22 0.12 6.37
CA GLY A 183 5.08 -1.16 5.66
C GLY A 183 6.45 -1.73 5.32
N VAL A 184 6.60 -3.05 5.37
CA VAL A 184 7.81 -3.77 5.01
C VAL A 184 7.50 -4.69 3.84
N ILE A 185 8.33 -4.58 2.81
CA ILE A 185 8.22 -5.36 1.57
C ILE A 185 9.49 -6.16 1.36
N GLN A 186 9.36 -7.31 0.71
CA GLN A 186 10.51 -8.13 0.38
C GLN A 186 11.43 -7.43 -0.63
N LYS A 187 12.74 -7.46 -0.37
CA LYS A 187 13.79 -6.99 -1.27
C LYS A 187 13.86 -7.93 -2.48
N GLY A 188 13.60 -7.44 -3.68
CA GLY A 188 13.62 -8.27 -4.89
C GLY A 188 12.65 -7.83 -5.98
N LYS A 189 12.16 -8.79 -6.79
CA LYS A 189 11.29 -8.55 -7.96
C LYS A 189 9.91 -8.03 -7.54
N GLY A 190 9.81 -6.74 -7.20
CA GLY A 190 8.55 -6.07 -6.84
C GLY A 190 7.89 -6.62 -5.58
N PHE A 191 6.73 -6.05 -5.22
CA PHE A 191 5.83 -6.66 -4.25
C PHE A 191 5.54 -8.08 -4.75
N ASN A 192 5.87 -9.11 -3.97
CA ASN A 192 5.55 -10.51 -4.19
C ASN A 192 5.47 -11.18 -2.80
N GLY A 193 4.38 -11.87 -2.46
CA GLY A 193 4.14 -12.46 -1.12
C GLY A 193 3.31 -11.62 -0.13
N TYR A 194 3.56 -11.84 1.15
CA TYR A 194 2.95 -11.07 2.23
C TYR A 194 3.64 -9.70 2.36
N VAL A 195 2.85 -8.66 2.59
CA VAL A 195 3.36 -7.35 3.00
C VAL A 195 3.24 -7.28 4.52
N ALA A 196 4.33 -6.95 5.19
CA ALA A 196 4.33 -6.76 6.63
C ALA A 196 4.06 -5.30 6.97
N PHE A 197 3.44 -5.02 8.11
CA PHE A 197 3.21 -3.66 8.61
C PHE A 197 3.54 -3.62 10.10
N LEU A 198 4.21 -2.54 10.50
CA LEU A 198 4.48 -2.24 11.89
C LEU A 198 3.47 -1.21 12.38
N LEU A 199 2.70 -1.58 13.40
CA LEU A 199 1.72 -0.71 14.03
C LEU A 199 2.12 -0.48 15.47
N ALA A 200 1.85 0.73 15.96
CA ALA A 200 2.10 1.14 17.32
C ALA A 200 0.80 1.64 17.95
N GLN A 201 0.18 0.77 18.74
CA GLN A 201 -1.16 0.97 19.27
C GLN A 201 -1.14 1.29 20.76
N GLY A 202 -2.09 2.10 21.22
CA GLY A 202 -2.27 2.41 22.64
C GLY A 202 -1.87 3.83 23.04
N GLU A 203 -1.79 4.06 24.35
CA GLU A 203 -1.64 5.39 24.92
C GLU A 203 -0.27 6.04 24.60
N PRO A 204 -0.22 7.38 24.46
CA PRO A 204 1.03 8.11 24.31
C PRO A 204 2.03 7.74 25.42
N GLY A 205 3.21 7.23 25.02
CA GLY A 205 4.29 6.83 25.94
C GLY A 205 4.38 5.33 26.23
N ALA A 206 3.43 4.50 25.78
CA ALA A 206 3.47 3.05 25.92
C ALA A 206 2.78 2.32 24.75
N LYS A 207 3.15 2.65 23.51
CA LYS A 207 2.54 2.03 22.33
C LYS A 207 3.04 0.61 22.15
N GLU A 208 2.16 -0.37 22.20
CA GLU A 208 2.46 -1.76 21.93
C GLU A 208 2.61 -2.01 20.44
N VAL A 209 3.55 -2.89 20.10
CA VAL A 209 3.86 -3.23 18.72
C VAL A 209 2.95 -4.34 18.23
N THR A 210 2.27 -4.08 17.12
CA THR A 210 1.50 -5.07 16.38
C THR A 210 2.10 -5.23 14.99
N ILE A 211 2.34 -6.46 14.59
CA ILE A 211 2.78 -6.82 13.24
C ILE A 211 1.60 -7.40 12.48
N ILE A 212 1.34 -6.82 11.31
CA ILE A 212 0.32 -7.31 10.38
C ILE A 212 1.02 -7.87 9.15
N LEU A 213 0.67 -9.10 8.75
CA LEU A 213 1.07 -9.68 7.46
C LEU A 213 -0.17 -9.83 6.60
N GLU A 214 -0.15 -9.26 5.41
CA GLU A 214 -1.26 -9.36 4.47
C GLU A 214 -0.83 -9.96 3.14
N ASN A 215 -1.60 -10.93 2.65
CA ASN A 215 -1.46 -11.46 1.30
C ASN A 215 -2.72 -11.17 0.47
N PRO A 216 -2.63 -10.26 -0.52
CA PRO A 216 -3.79 -9.84 -1.30
C PRO A 216 -4.28 -10.87 -2.33
N TRP A 217 -3.58 -11.98 -2.58
CA TRP A 217 -3.97 -12.92 -3.64
C TRP A 217 -4.52 -14.26 -3.16
N ARG A 218 -4.57 -14.50 -1.85
CA ARG A 218 -5.00 -15.76 -1.25
C ARG A 218 -6.14 -15.49 -0.28
N GLU A 219 -7.35 -15.31 -0.81
CA GLU A 219 -8.56 -15.07 -0.01
C GLU A 219 -8.38 -13.98 1.07
N ASN A 220 -7.55 -12.98 0.74
CA ASN A 220 -7.18 -11.92 1.64
C ASN A 220 -6.72 -12.43 3.03
N ALA A 221 -5.78 -13.37 3.03
CA ALA A 221 -5.19 -13.89 4.24
C ALA A 221 -4.46 -12.79 5.01
N TYR A 222 -4.72 -12.72 6.30
CA TYR A 222 -4.24 -11.72 7.23
C TYR A 222 -3.72 -12.41 8.48
N VAL A 223 -2.51 -12.05 8.92
CA VAL A 223 -1.91 -12.53 10.17
C VAL A 223 -1.61 -11.31 11.03
N GLU A 224 -2.10 -11.32 12.27
CA GLU A 224 -1.85 -10.25 13.23
C GLU A 224 -1.18 -10.81 14.47
N TYR A 225 -0.08 -10.20 14.87
CA TYR A 225 0.71 -10.61 16.01
C TYR A 225 1.10 -9.41 16.87
N GLN A 226 0.70 -9.45 18.14
CA GLN A 226 1.07 -8.44 19.13
C GLN A 226 2.35 -8.91 19.82
N THR A 227 3.44 -8.17 19.66
CA THR A 227 4.76 -8.66 20.10
C THR A 227 4.95 -8.57 21.61
N GLY A 228 4.17 -7.71 22.29
CA GLY A 228 4.37 -7.34 23.70
C GLY A 228 5.46 -6.29 23.91
N ASP A 229 6.20 -5.94 22.86
CA ASP A 229 7.19 -4.86 22.91
C ASP A 229 6.53 -3.51 22.79
N ARG A 230 7.29 -2.46 23.16
CA ARG A 230 6.84 -1.08 23.07
C ARG A 230 7.74 -0.26 22.18
N ILE A 231 7.13 0.60 21.38
CA ILE A 231 7.81 1.53 20.49
C ILE A 231 7.36 2.97 20.79
N SER A 232 8.31 3.90 20.85
CA SER A 232 8.02 5.33 21.09
C SER A 232 7.97 6.15 19.80
N VAL A 233 8.31 5.54 18.67
CA VAL A 233 8.46 6.20 17.38
C VAL A 233 7.10 6.35 16.70
N THR A 234 6.81 7.55 16.25
CA THR A 234 5.66 7.86 15.40
C THR A 234 5.98 7.64 13.93
N ARG A 235 4.94 7.60 13.09
CA ARG A 235 5.11 7.50 11.63
C ARG A 235 5.92 8.68 11.07
N GLU A 236 5.63 9.89 11.53
CA GLU A 236 6.29 11.12 11.09
C GLU A 236 7.76 11.11 11.48
N GLU A 237 8.08 10.69 12.70
CA GLU A 237 9.46 10.53 13.15
C GLU A 237 10.19 9.46 12.33
N PHE A 238 9.56 8.30 12.09
CA PHE A 238 10.14 7.25 11.26
C PHE A 238 10.46 7.73 9.85
N ALA A 239 9.57 8.51 9.22
CA ALA A 239 9.77 9.05 7.88
C ALA A 239 10.95 10.03 7.78
N LEU A 240 11.31 10.70 8.88
CA LEU A 240 12.43 11.65 8.96
C LEU A 240 13.75 11.00 9.37
N MET A 241 13.74 9.73 9.79
CA MET A 241 14.93 9.01 10.21
C MET A 241 15.86 8.65 9.04
N SER A 242 17.13 8.44 9.36
CA SER A 242 18.08 7.88 8.41
C SER A 242 17.72 6.44 8.04
N GLY A 243 18.14 5.97 6.86
CA GLY A 243 17.89 4.58 6.44
C GLY A 243 18.50 3.53 7.39
N GLU A 244 19.54 3.89 8.15
CA GLU A 244 20.13 3.02 9.19
C GLU A 244 19.21 2.93 10.42
N GLN A 245 18.65 4.06 10.86
CA GLN A 245 17.69 4.11 11.97
C GLN A 245 16.40 3.36 11.63
N GLN A 246 15.87 3.58 10.42
CA GLN A 246 14.69 2.86 9.92
C GLN A 246 14.95 1.35 9.89
N ARG A 247 16.12 0.93 9.40
CA ARG A 247 16.54 -0.48 9.40
C ARG A 247 16.60 -1.03 10.81
N ALA A 248 17.19 -0.32 11.76
CA ALA A 248 17.28 -0.78 13.15
C ALA A 248 15.89 -1.02 13.76
N ILE A 249 14.93 -0.12 13.53
CA ILE A 249 13.54 -0.29 14.00
C ILE A 249 12.92 -1.54 13.38
N VAL A 250 12.95 -1.67 12.05
CA VAL A 250 12.38 -2.85 11.37
C VAL A 250 13.03 -4.14 11.85
N SER A 251 14.36 -4.15 11.98
CA SER A 251 15.12 -5.30 12.44
C SER A 251 14.87 -5.67 13.90
N ASN A 252 14.49 -4.74 14.75
CA ASN A 252 14.21 -5.04 16.16
C ASN A 252 12.84 -5.69 16.37
N TYR A 253 11.83 -5.31 15.56
CA TYR A 253 10.45 -5.75 15.79
C TYR A 253 9.95 -6.74 14.73
N ILE A 254 10.12 -6.42 13.44
CA ILE A 254 9.56 -7.22 12.36
C ILE A 254 10.44 -8.42 12.04
N THR A 255 11.75 -8.22 11.89
CA THR A 255 12.66 -9.30 11.48
C THR A 255 12.57 -10.54 12.37
N PRO A 256 12.58 -10.45 13.72
CA PRO A 256 12.52 -11.64 14.56
C PRO A 256 11.24 -12.44 14.37
N PHE A 257 10.09 -11.76 14.24
CA PHE A 257 8.82 -12.42 13.98
C PHE A 257 8.83 -13.13 12.62
N LEU A 258 9.27 -12.43 11.57
CA LEU A 258 9.31 -12.99 10.21
C LEU A 258 10.32 -14.14 10.06
N GLU A 259 11.43 -14.13 10.78
CA GLU A 259 12.42 -15.21 10.77
C GLU A 259 11.97 -16.44 11.57
N THR A 260 11.07 -16.25 12.55
CA THR A 260 10.57 -17.35 13.40
C THR A 260 9.41 -18.11 12.76
N ILE A 261 8.72 -17.51 11.79
CA ILE A 261 7.56 -18.10 11.14
C ILE A 261 7.83 -18.37 9.66
N THR A 262 7.73 -19.63 9.28
CA THR A 262 7.73 -20.10 7.89
C THR A 262 6.35 -20.58 7.46
N THR A 263 5.45 -20.86 8.42
CA THR A 263 4.06 -21.30 8.18
C THR A 263 3.03 -20.56 9.04
N LYS A 264 1.77 -20.54 8.59
CA LYS A 264 0.64 -20.00 9.39
C LYS A 264 0.43 -20.74 10.70
N GLN A 265 0.80 -22.02 10.78
CA GLN A 265 0.68 -22.82 11.99
C GLN A 265 1.69 -22.36 13.05
N GLU A 266 2.92 -22.06 12.65
CA GLU A 266 3.93 -21.48 13.53
C GLU A 266 3.51 -20.09 14.03
N ALA A 267 2.95 -19.25 13.15
CA ALA A 267 2.39 -17.98 13.57
C ALA A 267 1.29 -18.14 14.64
N ARG A 268 0.36 -19.08 14.46
CA ARG A 268 -0.66 -19.39 15.48
C ARG A 268 -0.05 -19.91 16.78
N ALA A 269 1.00 -20.74 16.71
CA ALA A 269 1.69 -21.25 17.88
C ALA A 269 2.37 -20.14 18.70
N LEU A 270 2.79 -19.06 18.04
CA LEU A 270 3.26 -17.83 18.69
C LEU A 270 2.13 -16.94 19.23
N GLY A 271 0.86 -17.30 19.00
CA GLY A 271 -0.30 -16.51 19.42
C GLY A 271 -0.82 -15.53 18.38
N ALA A 272 -0.32 -15.56 17.14
CA ALA A 272 -0.84 -14.73 16.07
C ALA A 272 -2.28 -15.13 15.68
N THR A 273 -3.12 -14.14 15.44
CA THR A 273 -4.46 -14.34 14.89
C THR A 273 -4.37 -14.44 13.38
N VAL A 274 -4.90 -15.53 12.80
CA VAL A 274 -4.92 -15.75 11.35
C VAL A 274 -6.35 -15.66 10.85
N ARG A 275 -6.62 -14.74 9.91
CA ARG A 275 -7.93 -14.50 9.30
C ARG A 275 -7.86 -14.62 7.78
N HIS A 276 -9.02 -14.87 7.19
CA HIS A 276 -9.22 -14.94 5.75
C HIS A 276 -10.50 -14.15 5.44
N HIS A 277 -10.45 -13.21 4.51
CA HIS A 277 -11.63 -12.46 4.09
C HIS A 277 -11.94 -12.79 2.63
N VAL A 278 -13.11 -13.36 2.37
CA VAL A 278 -13.50 -13.66 0.98
C VAL A 278 -14.21 -12.45 0.36
N GLY A 279 -13.80 -12.05 -0.85
CA GLY A 279 -14.52 -11.12 -1.72
C GLY A 279 -14.05 -9.65 -1.73
N GLU A 280 -14.78 -8.81 -2.47
CA GLU A 280 -14.46 -7.40 -2.76
C GLU A 280 -14.61 -6.46 -1.56
N ARG A 281 -15.27 -6.89 -0.48
CA ARG A 281 -15.50 -6.09 0.74
C ARG A 281 -14.33 -6.06 1.71
N TRP A 282 -13.13 -6.44 1.25
CA TRP A 282 -11.96 -6.50 2.12
C TRP A 282 -11.61 -5.15 2.76
N PRO A 283 -11.56 -4.01 2.03
CA PRO A 283 -11.22 -2.72 2.63
C PRO A 283 -12.16 -2.36 3.77
N GLU A 284 -13.46 -2.57 3.60
CA GLU A 284 -14.47 -2.26 4.61
C GLU A 284 -14.36 -3.18 5.82
N ARG A 285 -14.12 -4.48 5.60
CA ARG A 285 -13.93 -5.47 6.68
C ARG A 285 -12.67 -5.20 7.47
N PHE A 286 -11.56 -4.94 6.78
CA PHE A 286 -10.30 -4.57 7.40
C PHE A 286 -10.47 -3.31 8.26
N ALA A 287 -11.05 -2.23 7.69
CA ALA A 287 -11.30 -1.00 8.43
C ALA A 287 -12.29 -1.14 9.60
N GLU A 288 -13.29 -2.02 9.50
CA GLU A 288 -14.20 -2.34 10.60
C GLU A 288 -13.49 -3.08 11.73
N GLU A 289 -12.64 -4.06 11.39
CA GLU A 289 -11.89 -4.85 12.35
C GLU A 289 -10.84 -4.02 13.09
N ARG A 290 -10.12 -3.17 12.36
CA ARG A 290 -9.19 -2.19 12.95
C ARG A 290 -9.91 -1.24 13.91
N ARG A 291 -11.09 -0.73 13.54
CA ARG A 291 -11.92 0.07 14.46
C ARG A 291 -12.35 -0.68 15.72
N ARG A 292 -12.61 -1.98 15.64
CA ARG A 292 -12.97 -2.81 16.81
C ARG A 292 -11.77 -3.06 17.73
N HIS A 293 -10.56 -3.13 17.19
CA HIS A 293 -9.33 -3.34 17.97
C HIS A 293 -8.76 -2.03 18.55
N SER A 294 -8.98 -0.90 17.89
CA SER A 294 -8.62 0.43 18.40
C SER A 294 -9.71 1.05 19.30
N ALA A 295 -10.91 0.47 19.37
CA ALA A 295 -11.93 0.93 20.30
C ALA A 295 -11.49 0.61 21.74
N PRO A 296 -11.51 1.58 22.68
CA PRO A 296 -11.27 1.27 24.07
C PRO A 296 -12.27 0.19 24.49
N LEU A 297 -11.78 -0.89 25.10
CA LEU A 297 -12.63 -1.92 25.67
C LEU A 297 -13.73 -1.19 26.47
N PRO A 298 -15.02 -1.51 26.24
CA PRO A 298 -16.06 -0.95 27.08
C PRO A 298 -15.64 -1.20 28.52
N LYS A 299 -15.65 -0.16 29.35
CA LYS A 299 -15.35 -0.29 30.78
C LYS A 299 -16.30 -1.33 31.33
N GLU A 300 -15.88 -2.60 31.35
CA GLU A 300 -16.63 -3.64 32.01
C GLU A 300 -16.70 -3.22 33.46
N ASN A 301 -17.94 -3.14 33.94
CA ASN A 301 -18.27 -2.85 35.33
C ASN A 301 -17.32 -3.63 36.23
N ARG A 302 -16.32 -2.96 36.80
CA ARG A 302 -15.58 -3.50 37.94
C ARG A 302 -16.61 -3.65 39.04
N PRO A 303 -16.97 -4.88 39.45
CA PRO A 303 -17.85 -5.05 40.59
C PRO A 303 -16.99 -4.72 41.80
N GLY A 304 -17.08 -3.49 42.32
CA GLY A 304 -16.39 -3.13 43.56
C GLY A 304 -16.15 -1.66 43.87
N GLU A 305 -16.32 -0.71 42.95
CA GLU A 305 -15.94 0.70 43.21
C GLU A 305 -17.07 1.63 43.68
N ASP A 306 -18.27 1.13 44.00
CA ASP A 306 -19.39 1.94 44.54
C ASP A 306 -19.77 1.62 46.00
N ALA A 307 -18.87 1.02 46.79
CA ALA A 307 -19.11 0.73 48.21
C ALA A 307 -18.17 1.51 49.15
N GLY A 308 -17.94 2.80 48.86
CA GLY A 308 -16.98 3.62 49.61
C GLY A 308 -17.36 5.09 49.74
N ALA A 309 -18.64 5.44 49.86
CA ALA A 309 -19.04 6.82 50.10
C ALA A 309 -20.39 6.93 50.85
N ALA A 310 -20.51 6.32 52.02
CA ALA A 310 -21.56 6.65 52.97
C ALA A 310 -21.23 6.14 54.37
N ARG A 311 -20.56 6.98 55.19
CA ARG A 311 -20.74 7.11 56.65
C ARG A 311 -19.57 7.87 57.25
N GLU A 312 -19.70 9.18 57.33
CA GLU A 312 -19.03 9.97 58.36
C GLU A 312 -19.71 11.33 58.45
N THR A 313 -20.83 11.40 59.16
CA THR A 313 -21.32 12.64 59.83
C THR A 313 -22.54 12.30 60.68
N GLU A 314 -22.33 12.03 61.97
CA GLU A 314 -23.24 12.42 63.06
C GLU A 314 -22.64 11.99 64.39
N GLU A 315 -21.85 12.88 65.00
CA GLU A 315 -21.72 12.96 66.46
C GLU A 315 -21.01 14.27 66.80
N ARG A 316 -21.79 15.30 67.17
CA ARG A 316 -21.50 16.26 68.25
C ARG A 316 -22.53 17.39 68.28
N GLN A 317 -22.99 17.66 69.50
CA GLN A 317 -23.82 18.76 70.02
C GLN A 317 -25.25 18.30 70.36
N GLY A 318 -25.70 18.27 71.61
CA GLY A 318 -25.08 18.64 72.88
C GLY A 318 -26.14 18.45 73.98
N GLY A 319 -25.71 18.00 75.15
CA GLY A 319 -26.49 18.22 76.37
C GLY A 319 -26.31 19.66 76.84
N VAL A 320 -27.34 20.25 77.42
CA VAL A 320 -27.41 20.60 78.86
C VAL A 320 -28.59 21.57 79.08
N SER A 321 -29.40 21.20 80.08
CA SER A 321 -30.52 21.90 80.75
C SER A 321 -31.89 21.84 80.10
#